data_AF-A0A6J1W4X6-F1
#
_entry.id   AF-A0A6J1W4X6-F1
#
_cell.length_a   1.000
_cell.length_b   1.000
_cell.length_c   1.000
_cell.angle_alpha   90.00
_cell.angle_beta   90.00
_cell.angle_gamma   90.00
#
_symmetry.space_group_name_H-M   'P 1'
#
loop_
_entity.id
_entity.type
_entity.pdbx_description
1 polymer ?
#
loop_
_entity_poly.entity_id
_entity_poly.type
_entity_poly.pdbx_seq_one_letter_code
_entity_poly.pdbx_strand_id
1 'polypeptide(L)'
;GVPADLQIFTEHMQIQQEQMESVMDWLSSQPRAAQLVDKDSTFINTLEYYLSRYLKDVKQHYVKADKRDPEFVFYDQLKQVMNAYRVKPAIFDLLLALCIAAYLGVAYIAVQHFGLLYKLVQRVSRKSKQQ
;
A
#
# COMPACT_ATOMS: atom_id res chain seq x y z
N GLY A 1 53.54 7.98 -11.53
CA GLY A 1 52.40 8.10 -12.45
C GLY A 1 52.38 6.88 -13.33
N VAL A 2 51.27 6.18 -13.42
CA VAL A 2 51.12 5.02 -14.32
C VAL A 2 51.12 5.54 -15.77
N PRO A 3 51.90 4.96 -16.69
CA PRO A 3 51.97 5.43 -18.08
C PRO A 3 50.59 5.30 -18.76
N ALA A 4 50.25 6.32 -19.57
CA ALA A 4 48.94 6.45 -20.24
C ALA A 4 48.62 5.35 -21.27
N ASP A 5 49.60 4.50 -21.60
CA ASP A 5 49.49 3.45 -22.63
C ASP A 5 49.62 2.03 -22.05
N LEU A 6 49.43 1.89 -20.74
CA LEU A 6 49.31 0.58 -20.12
C LEU A 6 47.98 -0.05 -20.56
N GLN A 7 48.01 -0.87 -21.61
CA GLN A 7 46.89 -1.73 -21.98
C GLN A 7 46.72 -2.82 -20.91
N ILE A 8 46.00 -2.46 -19.84
CA ILE A 8 45.68 -3.36 -18.71
C ILE A 8 44.82 -4.55 -19.20
N PHE A 9 44.10 -4.37 -20.31
CA PHE A 9 43.29 -5.39 -20.94
C PHE A 9 43.86 -5.74 -22.32
N THR A 10 44.43 -6.93 -22.42
CA THR A 10 44.77 -7.57 -23.69
C THR A 10 43.51 -7.82 -24.53
N GLU A 11 43.62 -7.93 -25.85
CA GLU A 11 42.52 -8.02 -26.83
C GLU A 11 41.38 -9.00 -26.44
N HIS A 12 41.73 -10.11 -25.77
CA HIS A 12 40.79 -11.12 -25.27
C HIS A 12 40.06 -10.76 -23.95
N MET A 13 40.47 -9.68 -23.27
CA MET A 13 39.85 -9.10 -22.07
C MET A 13 39.30 -7.69 -22.33
N GLN A 14 39.20 -7.28 -23.59
CA GLN A 14 38.62 -5.98 -23.92
C GLN A 14 37.17 -5.89 -23.43
N ILE A 15 36.84 -4.72 -22.90
CA ILE A 15 35.51 -4.44 -22.37
C ILE A 15 34.53 -4.38 -23.54
N GLN A 16 33.44 -5.14 -23.44
CA GLN A 16 32.33 -5.04 -24.39
C GLN A 16 31.49 -3.79 -24.08
N GLN A 17 31.70 -2.72 -24.85
CA GLN A 17 31.09 -1.40 -24.60
C GLN A 17 29.55 -1.43 -24.67
N GLU A 18 28.97 -2.14 -25.64
CA GLU A 18 27.50 -2.26 -25.78
C GLU A 18 26.85 -2.93 -24.55
N GLN A 19 27.50 -3.94 -23.97
CA GLN A 19 27.05 -4.58 -22.73
C GLN A 19 27.13 -3.60 -21.56
N MET A 20 28.24 -2.86 -21.45
CA MET A 20 28.44 -1.86 -20.40
C MET A 20 27.38 -0.75 -20.48
N GLU A 21 27.09 -0.24 -21.68
CA GLU A 21 26.09 0.79 -21.92
C GLU A 21 24.68 0.29 -21.56
N SER A 22 24.30 -0.91 -22.02
CA SER A 22 22.98 -1.47 -21.70
C SER A 22 22.78 -1.70 -20.19
N VAL A 23 23.82 -2.15 -19.48
CA VAL A 23 23.78 -2.29 -18.02
C VAL A 23 23.71 -0.94 -17.33
N MET A 24 24.43 0.07 -17.83
CA MET A 24 24.42 1.43 -17.28
C MET A 24 23.06 2.11 -17.47
N ASP A 25 22.45 1.96 -18.64
CA ASP A 25 21.11 2.46 -18.95
C ASP A 25 20.06 1.77 -18.08
N TRP A 26 20.14 0.44 -17.95
CA TRP A 26 19.26 -0.29 -17.07
C TRP A 26 19.42 0.16 -15.61
N LEU A 27 20.65 0.25 -15.09
CA LEU A 27 20.93 0.66 -13.71
C LEU A 27 20.49 2.10 -13.43
N SER A 28 20.64 3.00 -14.41
CA SER A 28 20.24 4.39 -14.29
C SER A 28 18.73 4.60 -14.36
N SER A 29 17.99 3.69 -14.99
CA SER A 29 16.52 3.70 -15.03
C SER A 29 15.86 3.31 -13.71
N GLN A 30 16.60 2.70 -12.77
CA GLN A 30 16.06 2.18 -11.52
C GLN A 30 16.06 3.23 -10.40
N PRO A 31 15.06 3.23 -9.51
CA PRO A 31 14.99 4.17 -8.40
C PRO A 31 16.14 3.95 -7.40
N ARG A 32 16.95 4.99 -7.18
CA ARG A 32 18.13 4.96 -6.30
C ARG A 32 17.84 5.11 -4.80
N ALA A 33 16.58 5.34 -4.42
CA ALA A 33 16.23 5.48 -3.01
C ALA A 33 16.31 4.12 -2.32
N ALA A 34 17.19 3.97 -1.32
CA ALA A 34 17.29 2.75 -0.51
C ALA A 34 15.93 2.35 0.11
N GLN A 35 15.07 3.34 0.36
CA GLN A 35 13.68 3.18 0.82
C GLN A 35 12.73 2.59 -0.24
N LEU A 36 13.16 2.33 -1.47
CA LEU A 36 12.37 1.68 -2.51
C LEU A 36 12.93 0.30 -2.89
N VAL A 37 14.11 -0.04 -2.40
CA VAL A 37 14.77 -1.31 -2.63
C VAL A 37 14.42 -2.25 -1.48
N ASP A 38 13.34 -3.00 -1.65
CA ASP A 38 12.93 -4.03 -0.70
C ASP A 38 13.90 -5.24 -0.75
N LYS A 39 13.89 -6.06 0.30
CA LYS A 39 14.74 -7.26 0.43
C LYS A 39 14.53 -8.24 -0.73
N ASP A 40 13.30 -8.30 -1.24
CA ASP A 40 12.88 -9.14 -2.37
C ASP A 40 12.70 -8.33 -3.66
N SER A 41 13.44 -7.21 -3.82
CA SER A 41 13.30 -6.38 -5.01
C SER A 41 13.68 -7.15 -6.28
N THR A 42 12.81 -7.07 -7.29
CA THR A 42 13.05 -7.62 -8.62
C THR A 42 14.34 -7.09 -9.25
N PHE A 43 14.72 -5.86 -8.90
CA PHE A 43 15.99 -5.26 -9.27
C PHE A 43 17.21 -6.07 -8.77
N ILE A 44 17.30 -6.35 -7.46
CA ILE A 44 18.44 -7.10 -6.90
C ILE A 44 18.49 -8.52 -7.49
N ASN A 45 17.33 -9.18 -7.62
CA ASN A 45 17.27 -10.52 -8.21
C ASN A 45 17.71 -10.53 -9.68
N THR A 46 17.36 -9.51 -10.45
CA THR A 46 17.79 -9.37 -11.85
C THR A 46 19.29 -9.11 -11.95
N LEU A 47 19.84 -8.27 -11.05
CA LEU A 47 21.28 -8.00 -10.98
C LEU A 47 22.06 -9.26 -10.59
N GLU A 48 21.58 -10.02 -9.59
CA GLU A 48 22.18 -11.28 -9.17
C GLU A 48 22.15 -12.30 -10.32
N TYR A 49 21.02 -12.44 -11.02
CA TYR A 49 20.91 -13.32 -12.18
C TYR A 49 21.87 -12.94 -13.30
N TYR A 50 21.97 -11.65 -13.63
CA TYR A 50 22.89 -11.15 -14.66
C TYR A 50 24.35 -11.40 -14.26
N LEU A 51 24.75 -11.07 -13.03
CA LEU A 51 26.11 -11.26 -12.54
C LEU A 51 26.47 -12.74 -12.40
N SER A 52 25.53 -13.62 -12.02
CA SER A 52 25.76 -15.06 -11.89
C SER A 52 26.13 -15.74 -13.20
N ARG A 53 25.82 -15.11 -14.34
CA ARG A 53 26.23 -15.58 -15.66
C ARG A 53 27.72 -15.37 -15.94
N TYR A 54 28.33 -14.35 -15.34
CA TYR A 54 29.70 -13.92 -15.63
C TYR A 54 30.66 -14.11 -14.45
N LEU A 55 30.15 -14.18 -13.22
CA LEU A 55 30.92 -14.31 -11.99
C LEU A 55 30.56 -15.60 -11.25
N LYS A 56 31.55 -16.20 -10.57
CA LYS A 56 31.34 -17.30 -9.63
C LYS A 56 31.04 -16.74 -8.24
N ASP A 57 30.13 -17.39 -7.52
CA ASP A 57 29.76 -17.06 -6.13
C ASP A 57 29.13 -15.68 -5.89
N VAL A 58 28.13 -15.32 -6.71
CA VAL A 58 27.31 -14.12 -6.44
C VAL A 58 26.35 -14.41 -5.30
N LYS A 59 26.42 -13.61 -4.23
CA LYS A 59 25.50 -13.67 -3.08
C LYS A 59 25.10 -12.27 -2.66
N GLN A 60 23.83 -12.11 -2.30
CA GLN A 60 23.32 -10.86 -1.74
C GLN A 60 23.91 -10.63 -0.34
N HIS A 61 24.57 -9.49 -0.13
CA HIS A 61 25.10 -9.09 1.17
C HIS A 61 24.34 -7.88 1.73
N TYR A 62 23.56 -8.10 2.78
CA TYR A 62 22.86 -7.03 3.48
C TYR A 62 23.80 -6.37 4.50
N VAL A 63 24.28 -5.17 4.20
CA VAL A 63 25.03 -4.37 5.16
C VAL A 63 24.05 -3.82 6.19
N LYS A 64 24.08 -4.36 7.42
CA LYS A 64 23.40 -3.76 8.57
C LYS A 64 24.34 -2.71 9.16
N ALA A 65 23.83 -1.50 9.42
CA ALA A 65 24.59 -0.47 10.10
C ALA A 65 25.05 -0.97 11.47
N ASP A 66 26.34 -0.82 11.77
CA ASP A 66 26.92 -1.15 13.07
C ASP A 66 26.34 -0.19 14.12
N LYS A 67 25.90 -0.72 15.27
CA LYS A 67 25.32 0.09 16.35
C LYS A 67 26.33 1.00 17.04
N ARG A 68 27.63 0.79 16.79
CA ARG A 68 28.73 1.48 17.48
C ARG A 68 29.19 2.77 16.80
N ASP A 69 28.93 2.94 15.50
CA ASP A 69 29.26 4.15 14.73
C ASP A 69 28.08 4.57 13.82
N PRO A 70 27.20 5.47 14.27
CA PRO A 70 25.97 5.85 13.56
C PRO A 70 26.19 6.96 12.50
N GLU A 71 27.34 7.01 11.81
CA GLU A 71 27.58 8.03 10.78
C GLU A 71 26.77 7.79 9.49
N PHE A 72 26.32 6.56 9.23
CA PHE A 72 25.52 6.23 8.05
C PHE A 72 24.47 5.15 8.32
N VAL A 73 23.23 5.58 8.57
CA VAL A 73 22.07 4.69 8.75
C VAL A 73 21.17 4.83 7.53
N PHE A 74 21.05 3.77 6.73
CA PHE A 74 19.99 3.69 5.73
C PHE A 74 18.65 3.57 6.45
N TYR A 75 17.79 4.58 6.29
CA TYR A 75 16.43 4.53 6.79
C TYR A 75 15.66 3.43 6.06
N ASP A 76 15.10 2.50 6.83
CA ASP A 76 14.14 1.49 6.35
C ASP A 76 12.93 2.18 5.71
N GLN A 77 12.23 1.49 4.80
CA GLN A 77 11.12 2.07 4.04
C GLN A 77 10.08 2.66 5.01
N LEU A 78 9.69 3.92 4.78
CA LEU A 78 8.53 4.49 5.44
C LEU A 78 7.29 3.72 4.96
N LYS A 79 6.83 2.75 5.76
CA LYS A 79 5.53 2.09 5.57
C LYS A 79 4.41 3.08 5.83
N GLN A 80 4.23 4.01 4.90
CA GLN A 80 3.12 4.96 4.94
C GLN A 80 1.87 4.25 4.42
N VAL A 81 1.09 3.70 5.35
CA VAL A 81 -0.24 3.16 5.04
C VAL A 81 -1.13 4.35 4.68
N MET A 82 -1.41 4.53 3.39
CA MET A 82 -2.31 5.57 2.92
C MET A 82 -3.75 5.17 3.25
N ASN A 83 -4.23 5.61 4.40
CA ASN A 83 -5.62 5.41 4.80
C ASN A 83 -6.52 6.43 4.08
N ALA A 84 -7.04 6.03 2.92
CA ALA A 84 -8.03 6.82 2.19
C ALA A 84 -9.43 6.65 2.80
N TYR A 85 -9.77 7.49 3.78
CA TYR A 85 -11.13 7.56 4.29
C TYR A 85 -12.00 8.38 3.31
N ARG A 86 -13.13 7.83 2.87
CA ARG A 86 -14.10 8.57 2.03
C ARG A 86 -14.68 9.72 2.84
N VAL A 87 -14.27 10.94 2.52
CA VAL A 87 -14.72 12.14 3.22
C VAL A 87 -16.12 12.49 2.69
N LYS A 88 -17.15 12.15 3.50
CA LYS A 88 -18.60 12.39 3.31
C LYS A 88 -19.28 11.47 2.29
N PRO A 89 -19.63 10.23 2.66
CA PRO A 89 -20.66 9.52 1.92
C PRO A 89 -21.99 10.27 2.14
N ALA A 90 -22.57 10.84 1.08
CA ALA A 90 -23.90 11.49 1.07
C ALA A 90 -25.04 10.60 1.61
N ILE A 91 -24.74 9.32 1.83
CA ILE A 91 -25.60 8.28 2.38
C ILE A 91 -26.07 8.62 3.81
N PHE A 92 -25.23 9.24 4.65
CA PHE A 92 -25.63 9.53 6.03
C PHE A 92 -26.77 10.55 6.11
N ASP A 93 -26.69 11.61 5.32
CA ASP A 93 -27.71 12.66 5.29
C ASP A 93 -29.04 12.13 4.71
N LEU A 94 -28.96 11.27 3.70
CA LEU A 94 -30.14 10.61 3.12
C LEU A 94 -30.81 9.63 4.09
N LEU A 95 -30.04 8.85 4.84
CA LEU A 95 -30.58 7.98 5.89
C LEU A 95 -31.19 8.79 7.03
N LEU A 96 -30.55 9.88 7.45
CA LEU A 96 -31.07 10.77 8.49
C LEU A 96 -32.40 11.40 8.07
N ALA A 97 -32.48 11.91 6.84
CA ALA A 97 -33.71 12.47 6.28
C ALA A 97 -34.86 11.44 6.22
N LEU A 98 -34.56 10.21 5.79
CA LEU A 98 -35.52 9.10 5.79
C LEU A 98 -36.02 8.80 7.21
N CYS A 99 -35.12 8.73 8.19
CA CYS A 99 -35.48 8.49 9.59
C CYS A 99 -36.40 9.59 10.15
N ILE A 100 -36.11 10.86 9.87
CA ILE A 100 -36.93 11.99 10.32
C ILE A 100 -38.30 11.95 9.64
N ALA A 101 -38.36 11.69 8.34
CA ALA A 101 -39.63 11.59 7.60
C ALA A 101 -40.49 10.43 8.11
N ALA A 102 -39.90 9.26 8.36
CA ALA A 102 -40.60 8.11 8.93
C ALA A 102 -41.13 8.41 10.34
N TYR A 103 -40.31 9.05 11.19
CA TYR A 103 -40.71 9.43 12.55
C TYR A 103 -41.94 10.34 12.54
N LEU A 104 -41.90 11.42 11.74
CA LEU A 104 -43.02 12.35 11.63
C LEU A 104 -44.26 11.68 11.01
N GLY A 105 -44.07 10.81 10.02
CA GLY A 105 -45.17 10.07 9.39
C GLY A 105 -45.90 9.15 10.37
N VAL A 106 -45.15 8.39 11.19
CA VAL A 106 -45.73 7.53 12.22
C VAL A 106 -46.47 8.35 13.27
N ALA A 107 -45.86 9.44 13.75
CA ALA A 107 -46.51 10.32 14.73
C ALA A 107 -47.81 10.93 14.18
N TYR A 108 -47.80 11.38 12.92
CA TYR A 108 -48.96 11.96 12.26
C TYR A 108 -50.10 10.95 12.09
N ILE A 109 -49.79 9.75 11.58
CA ILE A 109 -50.76 8.65 11.46
C ILE A 109 -51.32 8.26 12.84
N ALA A 110 -50.47 8.25 13.87
CA ALA A 110 -50.91 7.90 15.21
C ALA A 110 -51.91 8.90 15.80
N VAL A 111 -51.70 10.20 15.56
CA VAL A 111 -52.65 11.24 15.98
C VAL A 111 -53.93 11.18 15.15
N GLN A 112 -53.84 11.04 13.82
CA GLN A 112 -55.01 11.04 12.94
C GLN A 112 -55.89 9.79 13.12
N HIS A 113 -55.27 8.63 13.39
CA HIS A 113 -55.96 7.36 13.58
C HIS A 113 -56.01 6.93 15.05
N PHE A 114 -55.98 7.87 16.00
CA PHE A 114 -55.96 7.59 17.43
C PHE A 114 -57.11 6.68 17.87
N GLY A 115 -58.31 6.85 17.28
CA GLY A 115 -59.45 5.98 17.55
C GLY A 115 -59.29 4.53 17.05
N LEU A 116 -58.56 4.31 15.95
CA LEU A 116 -58.23 2.96 15.46
C LEU A 116 -57.07 2.35 16.25
N LEU A 117 -56.07 3.16 16.61
CA LEU A 117 -54.98 2.75 17.50
C LEU A 117 -55.52 2.32 18.87
N TYR A 118 -56.43 3.08 19.45
CA TYR A 118 -57.07 2.70 20.71
C TYR A 118 -57.79 1.35 20.60
N LYS A 119 -58.54 1.12 19.52
CA LYS A 119 -59.20 -0.17 19.26
C LYS A 119 -58.21 -1.31 19.00
N LEU A 120 -57.08 -1.04 18.33
CA LEU A 120 -56.01 -2.01 18.09
C LEU A 120 -55.30 -2.38 19.39
N VAL A 121 -54.92 -1.39 20.21
CA VAL A 121 -54.31 -1.59 21.53
C VAL A 121 -55.26 -2.35 22.46
N GLN A 122 -56.56 -2.00 22.47
CA GLN A 122 -57.56 -2.75 23.22
C GLN A 122 -57.69 -4.21 22.76
N ARG A 123 -57.64 -4.48 21.44
CA ARG A 123 -57.64 -5.86 20.93
C ARG A 123 -56.37 -6.62 21.31
N VAL A 124 -55.20 -6.01 21.12
CA VAL A 124 -53.90 -6.63 21.46
C VAL A 124 -53.81 -6.92 22.96
N SER A 125 -54.22 -5.97 23.81
CA SER A 125 -54.27 -6.12 25.25
C SER A 125 -55.28 -7.19 25.70
N ARG A 126 -56.46 -7.27 25.08
CA ARG A 126 -57.44 -8.33 25.36
C ARG A 126 -56.96 -9.71 24.92
N LYS A 127 -56.27 -9.81 23.77
CA LYS A 127 -55.71 -11.07 23.26
C LYS A 127 -54.59 -11.59 24.16
N SER A 128 -53.75 -10.69 24.69
CA SER A 128 -52.71 -11.03 25.68
C SER A 128 -53.27 -11.44 27.05
N LYS A 129 -54.53 -11.11 27.36
CA LYS A 129 -55.19 -11.47 28.63
C LYS A 129 -55.97 -12.79 28.55
N GLN A 130 -56.18 -13.32 27.34
CA GLN A 130 -56.82 -14.62 27.09
C GLN A 130 -55.80 -15.75 26.82
N GLN A 131 -54.50 -15.46 26.95
CA GLN A 131 -53.42 -16.42 26.80
C GLN A 131 -52.77 -16.69 28.16
#